data_AF-A0A1M8A3F8-F1
#
_entry.id   AF-A0A1M8A3F8-F1
#
_cell.length_a   1.000
_cell.length_b   1.000
_cell.length_c   1.000
_cell.angle_alpha   90.00
_cell.angle_beta   90.00
_cell.angle_gamma   90.00
#
_symmetry.space_group_name_H-M   'P 1'
#
loop_
_entity.id
_entity.type
_entity.pdbx_description
1 polymer ?
#
loop_
_entity_poly.entity_id
_entity_poly.type
_entity_poly.pdbx_seq_one_letter_code
_entity_poly.pdbx_strand_id
1 'polypeptide(L)'
;MGSELPIDHSKRHRQHLRLEQAHSAYEIQKEAALRSGAMWTIFGLASVFMAHHLIPGFRRQTLALKGLLTISATSVGLVLGAESALQNYEHGQRSHDNLIRSRAMRELGMRGIIASEQEIKKWQDEVIEREIELRRSQKS
;
A
#
# COMPACT_ATOMS: atom_id res chain seq x y z
N MET A 1 31.70 -2.27 36.05
CA MET A 1 31.64 -1.22 35.00
C MET A 1 31.02 -1.85 33.77
N GLY A 2 29.73 -1.59 33.53
CA GLY A 2 29.01 -2.14 32.39
C GLY A 2 29.49 -1.47 31.11
N SER A 3 29.93 -2.27 30.15
CA SER A 3 30.24 -1.82 28.79
C SER A 3 28.95 -1.46 28.08
N GLU A 4 28.63 -0.17 28.00
CA GLU A 4 27.58 0.33 27.12
C GLU A 4 28.02 0.06 25.67
N LEU A 5 27.30 -0.85 25.00
CA LEU A 5 27.51 -1.14 23.59
C LEU A 5 27.25 0.14 22.77
N PRO A 6 28.11 0.46 21.78
CA PRO A 6 27.90 1.63 20.93
C PRO A 6 26.58 1.50 20.17
N ILE A 7 25.73 2.52 20.31
CA ILE A 7 24.43 2.59 19.64
C ILE A 7 24.65 2.77 18.14
N ASP A 8 24.36 1.74 17.35
CA ASP A 8 24.38 1.82 15.89
C ASP A 8 23.19 2.67 15.37
N HIS A 9 23.46 3.95 15.13
CA HIS A 9 22.48 4.92 14.62
C HIS A 9 21.90 4.50 13.25
N SER A 10 22.65 3.73 12.43
CA SER A 10 22.18 3.27 11.12
C SER A 10 21.10 2.19 11.24
N LYS A 11 21.19 1.33 12.26
CA LYS A 11 20.18 0.30 12.55
C LYS A 11 18.90 0.94 13.07
N ARG A 12 19.02 1.90 14.00
CA ARG A 12 17.86 2.65 14.51
C ARG A 12 17.13 3.38 13.40
N HIS A 13 17.84 4.09 12.52
CA HIS A 13 17.22 4.81 11.41
C HIS A 13 16.45 3.90 10.45
N ARG A 14 17.04 2.75 10.06
CA ARG A 14 16.36 1.73 9.23
C ARG A 14 15.14 1.14 9.91
N GLN A 15 15.19 0.94 11.23
CA GLN A 15 14.05 0.45 11.99
C GLN A 15 12.92 1.47 12.04
N HIS A 16 13.23 2.75 12.25
CA HIS A 16 12.25 3.84 12.18
C HIS A 16 11.58 3.92 10.80
N LEU A 17 12.35 3.89 9.72
CA LEU A 17 11.82 3.89 8.35
C LEU A 17 10.87 2.72 8.09
N ARG A 18 11.23 1.50 8.55
CA ARG A 18 10.37 0.32 8.41
C ARG A 18 9.07 0.46 9.18
N LEU A 19 9.12 1.02 10.39
CA LEU A 19 7.94 1.25 11.22
C LEU A 19 7.01 2.29 10.58
N GLU A 20 7.60 3.35 10.02
CA GLU A 20 6.84 4.38 9.31
C GLU A 20 6.16 3.82 8.05
N GLN A 21 6.89 3.04 7.23
CA GLN A 21 6.33 2.35 6.08
C GLN A 21 5.21 1.38 6.46
N ALA A 22 5.38 0.60 7.53
CA ALA A 22 4.36 -0.31 8.03
C ALA A 22 3.12 0.44 8.54
N HIS A 23 3.33 1.57 9.23
CA HIS A 23 2.24 2.42 9.71
C HIS A 23 1.45 3.03 8.55
N SER A 24 2.13 3.58 7.53
CA SER A 24 1.48 4.10 6.34
C SER A 24 0.69 3.03 5.59
N ALA A 25 1.26 1.84 5.40
CA ALA A 25 0.57 0.72 4.76
C ALA A 25 -0.65 0.27 5.58
N TYR A 26 -0.54 0.26 6.91
CA TYR A 26 -1.64 -0.09 7.80
C TYR A 26 -2.79 0.91 7.73
N GLU A 27 -2.51 2.21 7.75
CA GLU A 27 -3.55 3.23 7.68
C GLU A 27 -4.33 3.17 6.35
N ILE A 28 -3.62 2.97 5.23
CA ILE A 28 -4.23 2.78 3.91
C ILE A 28 -5.14 1.53 3.90
N GLN A 29 -4.65 0.41 4.43
CA GLN A 29 -5.43 -0.84 4.50
C GLN A 29 -6.66 -0.68 5.38
N LYS A 30 -6.51 -0.06 6.55
CA LYS A 30 -7.59 0.15 7.52
C LYS A 30 -8.71 0.99 6.91
N GLU A 31 -8.38 2.11 6.28
CA GLU A 31 -9.37 2.99 5.65
C GLU A 31 -10.11 2.27 4.52
N ALA A 32 -9.39 1.59 3.63
CA ALA A 32 -9.99 0.85 2.52
C ALA A 32 -10.83 -0.34 3.00
N ALA A 33 -10.38 -1.04 4.04
CA ALA A 33 -11.13 -2.11 4.70
C ALA A 33 -12.45 -1.56 5.23
N LEU A 34 -12.43 -0.50 6.06
CA LEU A 34 -13.63 0.07 6.66
C LEU A 34 -14.64 0.52 5.60
N ARG A 35 -14.18 1.21 4.56
CA ARG A 35 -15.05 1.63 3.44
C ARG A 35 -15.70 0.44 2.75
N SER A 36 -14.91 -0.58 2.40
CA SER A 36 -15.39 -1.76 1.69
C SER A 36 -16.29 -2.62 2.57
N GLY A 37 -15.93 -2.82 3.84
CA GLY A 37 -16.73 -3.51 4.84
C GLY A 37 -18.09 -2.85 5.03
N ALA A 38 -18.15 -1.51 5.10
CA ALA A 38 -19.42 -0.79 5.17
C ALA A 38 -20.30 -1.05 3.93
N MET A 39 -19.72 -0.95 2.72
CA MET A 39 -20.45 -1.23 1.47
C MET A 39 -20.98 -2.67 1.43
N TRP A 40 -20.14 -3.65 1.76
CA TRP A 40 -20.53 -5.07 1.77
C TRP A 40 -21.54 -5.40 2.87
N THR A 41 -21.52 -4.70 3.99
CA THR A 41 -22.56 -4.81 5.01
C THR A 41 -23.92 -4.38 4.45
N ILE A 42 -23.96 -3.26 3.72
CA ILE A 42 -25.18 -2.77 3.06
C ILE A 42 -25.65 -3.81 2.04
N PHE A 43 -24.76 -4.33 1.20
CA PHE A 43 -25.12 -5.37 0.23
C PHE A 43 -25.60 -6.66 0.90
N GLY A 44 -24.98 -7.09 1.99
CA GLY A 44 -25.39 -8.25 2.77
C GLY A 44 -26.78 -8.07 3.37
N LEU A 45 -27.03 -6.94 4.04
CA LEU A 45 -28.33 -6.59 4.59
C LEU A 45 -29.41 -6.51 3.51
N ALA A 46 -29.13 -5.83 2.40
CA ALA A 46 -30.06 -5.70 1.29
C ALA A 46 -30.40 -7.08 0.68
N SER A 47 -29.40 -7.95 0.52
CA SER A 47 -29.58 -9.31 0.01
C SER A 47 -30.44 -10.16 0.95
N VAL A 48 -30.16 -10.12 2.26
CA VAL A 48 -30.96 -10.82 3.29
C VAL A 48 -32.38 -10.28 3.33
N PHE A 49 -32.56 -8.97 3.29
CA PHE A 49 -33.88 -8.32 3.29
C PHE A 49 -34.70 -8.73 2.07
N MET A 50 -34.09 -8.71 0.88
CA MET A 50 -34.73 -9.11 -0.36
C MET A 50 -35.11 -10.60 -0.33
N ALA A 51 -34.18 -11.47 0.06
CA ALA A 51 -34.43 -12.90 0.19
C ALA A 51 -35.55 -13.22 1.19
N HIS A 52 -35.65 -12.46 2.29
CA HIS A 52 -36.71 -12.62 3.28
C HIS A 52 -38.12 -12.38 2.70
N HIS A 53 -38.25 -11.40 1.82
CA HIS A 53 -39.53 -11.02 1.25
C HIS A 53 -39.88 -11.87 0.02
N LEU A 54 -38.91 -12.14 -0.86
CA LEU A 54 -39.15 -12.86 -2.11
C LEU A 54 -39.22 -14.38 -1.96
N ILE A 55 -38.46 -14.97 -1.02
CA ILE A 55 -38.31 -16.43 -0.94
C ILE A 55 -39.02 -16.96 0.31
N PRO A 56 -40.16 -17.66 0.17
CA PRO A 56 -40.93 -18.14 1.32
C PRO A 56 -40.16 -19.16 2.19
N GLY A 57 -39.24 -19.93 1.60
CA GLY A 57 -38.34 -20.83 2.33
C GLY A 57 -37.31 -20.08 3.20
N PHE A 58 -36.73 -18.98 2.69
CA PHE A 58 -35.77 -18.17 3.45
C PHE A 58 -36.45 -17.33 4.55
N ARG A 59 -37.72 -16.96 4.34
CA ARG A 59 -38.52 -16.27 5.35
C ARG A 59 -38.59 -17.04 6.67
N ARG A 60 -38.79 -18.37 6.58
CA ARG A 60 -38.89 -19.30 7.71
C ARG A 60 -37.57 -19.59 8.42
N GLN A 61 -36.43 -19.16 7.87
CA GLN A 61 -35.12 -19.37 8.47
C GLN A 61 -34.89 -18.45 9.67
N THR A 62 -34.02 -18.89 10.59
CA THR A 62 -33.70 -18.18 11.83
C THR A 62 -33.05 -16.82 11.57
N LEU A 63 -33.26 -15.89 12.51
CA LEU A 63 -32.56 -14.59 12.49
C LEU A 63 -31.05 -14.74 12.62
N ALA A 64 -30.58 -15.77 13.34
CA ALA A 64 -29.16 -16.08 13.47
C ALA A 64 -28.50 -16.38 12.12
N LEU A 65 -29.14 -17.20 11.26
CA LEU A 65 -28.62 -17.48 9.92
C LEU A 65 -28.52 -16.21 9.07
N LYS A 66 -29.54 -15.35 9.14
CA LYS A 66 -29.58 -14.09 8.40
C LYS A 66 -28.48 -13.13 8.88
N GLY A 67 -28.27 -13.04 10.19
CA GLY A 67 -27.17 -12.28 10.78
C GLY A 67 -25.80 -12.82 10.35
N LEU A 68 -25.62 -14.15 10.34
CA LEU A 68 -24.39 -14.79 9.89
C LEU A 68 -24.06 -14.45 8.43
N LEU A 69 -25.07 -14.44 7.55
CA LEU A 69 -24.89 -14.06 6.14
C LEU A 69 -24.45 -12.59 6.00
N THR A 70 -25.05 -11.68 6.77
CA THR A 70 -24.62 -10.27 6.76
C THR A 70 -23.20 -10.12 7.29
N ILE A 71 -22.87 -10.73 8.43
CA ILE A 71 -21.54 -10.63 9.05
C ILE A 71 -20.46 -11.23 8.13
N SER A 72 -20.73 -12.36 7.50
CA SER A 72 -19.80 -12.97 6.54
C SER A 72 -19.56 -12.07 5.33
N ALA A 73 -20.61 -11.45 4.78
CA ALA A 73 -20.46 -10.44 3.72
C ALA A 73 -19.59 -9.25 4.18
N THR A 74 -19.83 -8.72 5.38
CA THR A 74 -19.01 -7.65 5.97
C THR A 74 -17.54 -8.04 6.09
N SER A 75 -17.25 -9.22 6.66
CA SER A 75 -15.88 -9.73 6.84
C SER A 75 -15.16 -9.88 5.50
N VAL A 76 -15.84 -10.42 4.49
CA VAL A 76 -15.28 -10.51 3.12
C VAL A 76 -14.97 -9.11 2.58
N GLY A 77 -15.88 -8.16 2.73
CA GLY A 77 -15.66 -6.78 2.29
C GLY A 77 -14.48 -6.10 2.97
N LEU A 78 -14.29 -6.31 4.28
CA LEU A 78 -13.14 -5.80 5.01
C LEU A 78 -11.82 -6.34 4.44
N VAL A 79 -11.74 -7.66 4.22
CA VAL A 79 -10.52 -8.32 3.73
C VAL A 79 -10.20 -7.90 2.30
N LEU A 80 -11.18 -7.96 1.39
CA LEU A 80 -10.97 -7.57 -0.01
C LEU A 80 -10.57 -6.09 -0.14
N GLY A 81 -11.16 -5.22 0.67
CA GLY A 81 -10.80 -3.80 0.72
C GLY A 81 -9.36 -3.58 1.17
N ALA A 82 -8.95 -4.24 2.25
CA ALA A 82 -7.58 -4.16 2.76
C ALA A 82 -6.57 -4.67 1.72
N GLU A 83 -6.81 -5.87 1.18
CA GLU A 83 -5.90 -6.53 0.25
C GLU A 83 -5.73 -5.73 -1.04
N SER A 84 -6.83 -5.23 -1.61
CA SER A 84 -6.78 -4.40 -2.83
C SER A 84 -5.98 -3.12 -2.60
N ALA A 85 -6.16 -2.46 -1.45
CA ALA A 85 -5.43 -1.24 -1.15
C ALA A 85 -3.94 -1.48 -0.95
N LEU A 86 -3.56 -2.57 -0.27
CA LEU A 86 -2.17 -2.95 -0.12
C LEU A 86 -1.53 -3.28 -1.48
N GLN A 87 -2.20 -4.08 -2.29
CA GLN A 87 -1.71 -4.43 -3.63
C GLN A 87 -1.51 -3.19 -4.49
N ASN A 88 -2.46 -2.25 -4.47
CA ASN A 88 -2.34 -0.98 -5.21
C ASN A 88 -1.18 -0.12 -4.70
N TYR A 89 -0.98 -0.05 -3.38
CA TYR A 89 0.13 0.68 -2.78
C TYR A 89 1.50 0.09 -3.16
N GLU A 90 1.64 -1.24 -3.09
CA GLU A 90 2.86 -1.94 -3.50
C GLU A 90 3.09 -1.86 -5.02
N HIS A 91 2.02 -1.99 -5.82
CA HIS A 91 2.10 -1.87 -7.27
C HIS A 91 2.54 -0.45 -7.68
N GLY A 92 2.01 0.58 -7.01
CA GLY A 92 2.44 1.95 -7.17
C GLY A 92 3.94 2.13 -6.92
N GLN A 93 4.44 1.64 -5.78
CA GLN A 93 5.88 1.69 -5.47
C GLN A 93 6.73 0.96 -6.51
N ARG A 94 6.37 -0.29 -6.84
CA ARG A 94 7.11 -1.09 -7.84
C ARG A 94 7.11 -0.43 -9.22
N SER A 95 5.99 0.17 -9.63
CA SER A 95 5.88 0.87 -10.91
C SER A 95 6.78 2.11 -10.96
N HIS A 96 6.88 2.85 -9.86
CA HIS A 96 7.72 4.03 -9.75
C HIS A 96 9.21 3.64 -9.81
N ASP A 97 9.61 2.64 -9.04
CA ASP A 97 10.98 2.12 -9.03
C ASP A 97 11.39 1.59 -10.42
N ASN A 98 10.50 0.87 -11.09
CA ASN A 98 10.74 0.38 -12.44
C ASN A 98 10.85 1.52 -13.46
N LEU A 99 10.07 2.60 -13.31
CA LEU A 99 10.19 3.77 -14.17
C LEU A 99 11.53 4.47 -14.00
N ILE A 100 11.99 4.65 -12.75
CA ILE A 100 13.31 5.21 -12.43
C ILE A 100 14.40 4.33 -13.05
N ARG A 101 14.35 3.02 -12.80
CA ARG A 101 15.31 2.06 -13.37
C ARG A 101 15.33 2.11 -14.90
N SER A 102 14.16 2.15 -15.54
CA SER A 102 14.06 2.24 -17.00
C SER A 102 14.66 3.53 -17.56
N ARG A 103 14.42 4.68 -16.90
CA ARG A 103 15.05 5.96 -17.24
C ARG A 103 16.56 5.90 -17.09
N ALA A 104 17.04 5.37 -15.97
CA ALA A 104 18.47 5.20 -15.71
C ALA A 104 19.13 4.32 -16.78
N MET A 105 18.53 3.18 -17.12
CA MET A 105 19.05 2.28 -18.17
C MET A 105 19.13 2.98 -19.52
N ARG A 106 18.14 3.80 -19.88
CA ARG A 106 18.14 4.55 -21.15
C ARG A 106 19.27 5.58 -21.18
N GLU A 107 19.42 6.39 -20.13
CA GLU A 107 20.43 7.45 -20.09
C GLU A 107 21.85 6.89 -19.96
N LEU A 108 22.06 5.87 -19.12
CA LEU A 108 23.35 5.19 -18.99
C LEU A 108 23.73 4.47 -20.29
N GLY A 109 22.75 3.83 -20.95
CA GLY A 109 22.95 3.19 -22.25
C GLY A 109 23.37 4.18 -23.34
N MET A 110 22.78 5.39 -23.36
CA MET A 110 23.22 6.47 -24.26
C MET A 110 24.66 6.93 -23.99
N ARG A 111 25.13 6.83 -22.74
CA ARG A 111 26.53 7.13 -22.35
C ARG A 111 27.48 5.95 -22.59
N GLY A 112 26.98 4.80 -23.07
CA GLY A 112 27.76 3.56 -23.24
C GLY A 112 28.12 2.87 -21.92
N ILE A 113 27.47 3.22 -20.81
CA ILE A 113 27.73 2.68 -19.47
C ILE A 113 26.76 1.53 -19.21
N ILE A 114 27.28 0.42 -18.70
CA ILE A 114 26.45 -0.72 -18.28
C ILE A 114 25.67 -0.32 -17.02
N ALA A 115 24.35 -0.40 -17.09
CA ALA A 115 23.45 -0.06 -15.99
C ALA A 115 23.54 -1.12 -14.86
N SER A 116 24.58 -1.02 -14.04
CA SER A 116 24.68 -1.76 -12.78
C SER A 116 23.93 -1.02 -11.67
N GLU A 117 23.56 -1.73 -10.59
CA GLU A 117 22.91 -1.12 -9.42
C GLU A 117 23.74 0.04 -8.81
N GLN A 118 25.07 -0.03 -8.88
CA GLN A 118 25.94 1.06 -8.43
C GLN A 118 25.87 2.29 -9.35
N GLU A 119 25.82 2.08 -10.66
CA GLU A 119 25.75 3.16 -11.65
C GLU A 119 24.36 3.80 -11.68
N ILE A 120 23.29 3.02 -11.49
CA ILE A 120 21.93 3.54 -11.33
C ILE A 120 21.84 4.45 -10.11
N LYS A 121 22.48 4.06 -8.99
CA LYS A 121 22.53 4.89 -7.79
C LYS A 121 23.29 6.20 -8.01
N LYS A 122 24.46 6.16 -8.65
CA LYS A 122 25.22 7.37 -9.02
C LYS A 122 24.40 8.29 -9.93
N TRP A 123 23.74 7.72 -10.94
CA TRP A 123 22.86 8.46 -11.83
C TRP A 123 21.72 9.14 -11.05
N GLN A 124 21.12 8.45 -10.07
CA GLN A 124 20.07 9.02 -9.24
C GLN A 124 20.57 10.21 -8.42
N ASP A 125 21.75 10.10 -7.82
CA ASP A 125 22.39 11.19 -7.07
C ASP A 125 22.68 12.39 -8.00
N GLU A 126 23.21 12.15 -9.21
CA GLU A 126 23.46 13.20 -10.22
C GLU A 126 22.17 13.93 -10.65
N VAL A 127 21.05 13.20 -10.78
CA VAL A 127 19.76 13.79 -11.16
C VAL A 127 19.21 14.66 -10.04
N ILE A 128 19.33 14.22 -8.78
CA ILE A 128 18.90 14.99 -7.61
C ILE A 128 19.73 16.28 -7.48
N GLU A 129 21.05 16.20 -7.66
CA GLU A 129 21.94 17.36 -7.59
C GLU A 129 21.58 18.40 -8.66
N ARG A 130 21.40 17.96 -9.91
CA ARG A 130 20.94 18.83 -11.02
C ARG A 130 19.61 19.52 -10.72
N GLU A 131 18.64 18.79 -10.18
CA GLU A 131 17.34 19.36 -9.81
C GLU A 131 17.47 20.43 -8.71
N ILE A 132 18.33 20.21 -7.71
CA ILE A 132 18.60 21.18 -6.64
C ILE A 132 19.25 22.46 -7.19
N GLU A 133 20.22 22.31 -8.09
CA GLU A 133 20.90 23.45 -8.75
C GLU A 133 19.93 24.27 -9.62
N LEU A 134 19.07 23.59 -10.39
CA LEU A 134 18.02 24.26 -11.17
C LEU A 134 17.06 25.05 -10.27
N ARG A 135 16.65 24.48 -9.13
CA ARG A 135 15.79 25.19 -8.15
C ARG A 135 16.49 26.36 -7.48
N ARG A 136 17.80 26.30 -7.28
CA ARG A 136 18.59 27.41 -6.71
C ARG A 136 18.76 28.54 -7.72
N SER A 137 19.05 28.23 -8.98
CA SER A 137 19.18 29.21 -10.06
C SER A 137 17.86 29.90 -10.41
N GLN A 138 16.71 29.24 -10.27
CA GLN A 138 15.39 29.88 -10.43
C GLN A 138 14.98 30.80 -9.27
N LYS A 139 15.63 30.70 -8.10
CA LYS A 139 15.35 31.52 -6.91
C LYS A 139 16.31 32.69 -6.73
N SER A 140 17.40 32.73 -7.50
CA SER A 140 18.35 33.84 -7.58
C SER A 140 17.94 34.82 -8.67
#